data_AF-A0A2M7N8S6-F1
#
_entry.id   AF-A0A2M7N8S6-F1
#
_cell.length_a   1.000
_cell.length_b   1.000
_cell.length_c   1.000
_cell.angle_alpha   90.00
_cell.angle_beta   90.00
_cell.angle_gamma   90.00
#
_symmetry.space_group_name_H-M   'P 1'
#
loop_
_entity.id
_entity.type
_entity.pdbx_description
1 polymer ?
#
loop_
_entity_poly.entity_id
_entity_poly.type
_entity_poly.pdbx_seq_one_letter_code
_entity_poly.pdbx_strand_id
1 'polypeptide(L)'
;DQRNRFEEQLLLAKRGDEEAMVLDEEFLHAMEYGMPPTSGLGIGIDRLAMIMTNSVSIQDVLFFPQMRPEKKLARDENDKYIALGVPEQWIPIIQKAGYFTIEQVKKANPNKLHQEMCGLNKKYKLELQNPKIEEVKAWVEK
;
A
#
# COMPACT_ATOMS: atom_id res chain seq x y z
N ASP A 1 42.57 -18.63 -7.27
CA ASP A 1 42.00 -17.35 -7.76
C ASP A 1 40.57 -17.17 -7.31
N GLN A 2 39.62 -17.99 -7.77
CA GLN A 2 38.21 -17.75 -7.46
C GLN A 2 37.84 -17.89 -5.97
N ARG A 3 38.50 -18.78 -5.22
CA ARG A 3 38.41 -18.83 -3.75
C ARG A 3 38.81 -17.50 -3.11
N ASN A 4 39.97 -16.95 -3.49
CA ASN A 4 40.46 -15.67 -2.96
C ASN A 4 39.46 -14.54 -3.23
N ARG A 5 38.82 -14.53 -4.41
CA ARG A 5 37.77 -13.55 -4.74
C ARG A 5 36.54 -13.68 -3.83
N PHE A 6 36.12 -14.89 -3.48
CA PHE A 6 35.06 -15.07 -2.48
C PHE A 6 35.50 -14.66 -1.07
N GLU A 7 36.74 -14.92 -0.68
CA GLU A 7 37.28 -14.48 0.62
C GLU A 7 37.31 -12.94 0.72
N GLU A 8 37.66 -12.24 -0.37
CA GLU A 8 37.58 -10.78 -0.45
C GLU A 8 36.13 -10.27 -0.32
N GLN A 9 35.17 -10.91 -0.99
CA GLN A 9 33.74 -10.60 -0.85
C GLN A 9 33.25 -10.80 0.60
N LEU A 10 33.72 -11.85 1.27
CA LEU A 10 33.40 -12.09 2.67
C LEU A 10 33.96 -11.00 3.61
N LEU A 11 35.12 -10.41 3.28
CA LEU A 11 35.65 -9.25 3.99
C LEU A 11 34.81 -7.99 3.75
N LEU A 12 34.25 -7.80 2.53
CA LEU A 12 33.32 -6.72 2.24
C LEU A 12 32.02 -6.89 3.03
N ALA A 13 31.46 -8.10 3.06
CA ALA A 13 30.29 -8.43 3.86
C ALA A 13 30.51 -8.11 5.36
N LYS A 14 31.67 -8.46 5.92
CA LYS A 14 32.04 -8.12 7.30
C LYS A 14 32.14 -6.62 7.57
N ARG A 15 32.36 -5.80 6.52
CA ARG A 15 32.37 -4.33 6.60
C ARG A 15 30.97 -3.72 6.45
N GLY A 16 29.93 -4.54 6.29
CA GLY A 16 28.53 -4.11 6.19
C GLY A 16 28.01 -3.98 4.76
N ASP A 17 28.68 -4.56 3.77
CA ASP A 17 28.16 -4.63 2.41
C ASP A 17 27.12 -5.75 2.28
N GLU A 18 25.84 -5.39 2.16
CA GLU A 18 24.71 -6.32 2.03
C GLU A 18 24.63 -6.97 0.63
N GLU A 19 25.31 -6.41 -0.38
CA GLU A 19 25.33 -6.95 -1.74
C GLU A 19 26.52 -7.91 -1.98
N ALA A 20 27.42 -8.06 -1.00
CA ALA A 20 28.59 -8.90 -1.11
C ALA A 20 28.22 -10.39 -1.29
N MET A 21 28.96 -11.07 -2.17
CA MET A 21 28.72 -12.48 -2.46
C MET A 21 29.10 -13.37 -1.27
N VAL A 22 28.30 -14.42 -1.04
CA VAL A 22 28.59 -15.45 -0.04
C VAL A 22 29.58 -16.47 -0.62
N LEU A 23 30.45 -17.02 0.23
CA LEU A 23 31.34 -18.12 -0.12
C LEU A 23 30.52 -19.39 -0.40
N ASP A 24 30.57 -19.86 -1.64
CA ASP A 24 29.92 -21.10 -2.09
C ASP A 24 30.99 -22.19 -2.30
N GLU A 25 31.13 -23.08 -1.32
CA GLU A 25 32.09 -24.18 -1.35
C GLU A 25 31.73 -25.25 -2.39
N GLU A 26 30.44 -25.46 -2.68
CA GLU A 26 30.00 -26.43 -3.68
C GLU A 26 30.35 -25.97 -5.08
N PHE A 27 30.16 -24.68 -5.37
CA PHE A 27 30.58 -24.07 -6.63
C PHE A 27 32.10 -24.17 -6.85
N LEU A 28 32.90 -23.87 -5.82
CA LEU A 28 34.36 -23.99 -5.90
C LEU A 28 34.79 -25.44 -6.16
N HIS A 29 34.23 -26.39 -5.41
CA HIS A 29 34.52 -27.80 -5.59
C HIS A 29 34.12 -28.27 -6.99
N ALA A 30 32.97 -27.84 -7.52
CA ALA A 30 32.56 -28.12 -8.90
C ALA A 30 33.58 -27.60 -9.93
N MET A 31 34.15 -26.41 -9.73
CA MET A 31 35.19 -25.90 -10.62
C MET A 31 36.50 -26.69 -10.52
N GLU A 32 36.85 -27.19 -9.33
CA GLU A 32 38.05 -27.99 -9.08
C GLU A 32 38.04 -29.34 -9.80
N TYR A 33 36.86 -29.89 -10.11
CA TYR A 33 36.73 -31.06 -11.00
C TYR A 33 37.13 -30.78 -12.46
N GLY A 34 37.38 -29.52 -12.81
CA GLY A 34 37.90 -29.12 -14.12
C GLY A 34 36.85 -28.41 -14.97
N MET A 35 36.46 -27.20 -14.57
CA MET A 35 35.66 -26.31 -15.41
C MET A 35 36.39 -26.01 -16.73
N PRO A 36 35.81 -26.33 -17.90
CA PRO A 36 36.40 -25.98 -19.19
C PRO A 36 36.54 -24.46 -19.36
N PRO A 37 37.35 -23.98 -20.31
CA PRO A 37 37.33 -22.57 -20.67
C PRO A 37 35.94 -22.20 -21.24
N THR A 38 35.19 -21.39 -20.49
CA THR A 38 33.82 -20.99 -20.81
C THR A 38 33.66 -19.48 -20.89
N SER A 39 32.64 -19.03 -21.64
CA SER A 39 32.15 -17.66 -21.62
C SER A 39 30.66 -17.64 -21.26
N GLY A 40 30.22 -16.65 -20.49
CA GLY A 40 28.83 -16.46 -20.08
C GLY A 40 28.25 -15.16 -20.66
N LEU A 41 26.93 -15.14 -20.90
CA LEU A 41 26.20 -13.98 -21.39
C LEU A 41 24.95 -13.74 -20.53
N GLY A 42 24.80 -12.51 -20.03
CA GLY A 42 23.59 -12.05 -19.34
C GLY A 42 23.00 -10.85 -20.06
N ILE A 43 21.71 -10.91 -20.43
CA ILE A 43 20.97 -9.81 -21.07
C ILE A 43 19.72 -9.53 -20.23
N GLY A 44 19.54 -8.27 -19.82
CA GLY A 44 18.31 -7.83 -19.17
C GLY A 44 17.21 -7.60 -20.20
N ILE A 45 16.24 -8.50 -20.27
CA ILE A 45 15.15 -8.45 -21.26
C ILE A 45 14.30 -7.19 -21.11
N ASP A 46 13.99 -6.79 -19.87
CA ASP A 46 13.20 -5.58 -19.61
C ASP A 46 13.91 -4.32 -20.12
N ARG A 47 15.23 -4.22 -19.91
CA ARG A 47 16.01 -3.09 -20.43
C ARG A 47 16.14 -3.12 -21.95
N LEU A 48 16.28 -4.31 -22.54
CA LEU A 48 16.26 -4.45 -23.99
C LEU A 48 14.92 -3.96 -24.56
N ALA A 49 13.81 -4.40 -23.95
CA ALA A 49 12.47 -3.94 -24.32
C ALA A 49 12.35 -2.41 -24.19
N MET A 50 12.77 -1.83 -23.06
CA MET A 50 12.75 -0.38 -22.85
C MET A 50 13.47 0.40 -23.95
N ILE A 51 14.66 -0.08 -24.36
CA ILE A 51 15.43 0.55 -25.44
C ILE A 51 14.68 0.42 -26.77
N MET A 52 14.17 -0.77 -27.08
CA MET A 52 13.45 -1.04 -28.34
C MET A 52 12.13 -0.27 -28.45
N THR A 53 11.49 0.02 -27.32
CA THR A 53 10.22 0.76 -27.27
C THR A 53 10.38 2.25 -26.94
N ASN A 54 11.63 2.72 -26.75
CA ASN A 54 11.94 4.06 -26.27
C ASN A 54 11.19 4.43 -24.97
N SER A 55 11.04 3.45 -24.07
CA SER A 55 10.39 3.62 -22.77
C SER A 55 11.40 4.06 -21.72
N VAL A 56 11.08 5.12 -20.98
CA VAL A 56 11.96 5.66 -19.92
C VAL A 56 11.81 4.88 -18.62
N SER A 57 10.63 4.33 -18.34
CA SER A 57 10.35 3.54 -17.12
C SER A 57 10.26 2.05 -17.44
N ILE A 58 10.81 1.20 -16.56
CA ILE A 58 10.65 -0.27 -16.64
C ILE A 58 9.18 -0.68 -16.48
N GLN A 59 8.37 0.13 -15.81
CA GLN A 59 6.94 -0.15 -15.62
C GLN A 59 6.16 -0.09 -16.94
N ASP A 60 6.68 0.62 -17.95
CA ASP A 60 6.02 0.76 -19.26
C ASP A 60 6.14 -0.51 -20.12
N VAL A 61 7.09 -1.41 -19.77
CA VAL A 61 7.34 -2.68 -20.49
C VAL A 61 6.91 -3.91 -19.68
N LEU A 62 6.32 -3.72 -18.50
CA LEU A 62 5.79 -4.77 -17.64
C LEU A 62 4.26 -4.73 -17.64
N PHE A 63 3.59 -5.86 -17.89
CA PHE A 63 2.12 -5.90 -17.84
C PHE A 63 1.56 -5.61 -16.44
N PHE A 64 2.25 -6.08 -15.40
CA PHE A 64 1.84 -5.95 -14.01
C PHE A 64 3.06 -5.56 -13.16
N PRO A 65 3.48 -4.28 -13.16
CA PRO A 65 4.61 -3.84 -12.36
C PRO A 65 4.27 -3.90 -10.86
N GLN A 66 5.28 -4.12 -10.02
CA GLN A 66 5.11 -4.06 -8.57
C GLN A 66 4.77 -2.63 -8.16
N MET A 67 3.53 -2.42 -7.69
CA MET A 67 3.05 -1.13 -7.22
C MET A 67 3.10 -1.03 -5.70
N ARG A 68 3.25 0.19 -5.17
CA ARG A 68 3.03 0.43 -3.75
C ARG A 68 1.54 0.18 -3.43
N PRO A 69 1.22 -0.58 -2.37
CA PRO A 69 -0.17 -0.80 -1.98
C PRO A 69 -0.89 0.53 -1.73
N GLU A 70 -2.16 0.60 -2.11
CA GLU A 70 -3.00 1.74 -1.78
C GLU A 70 -3.18 1.86 -0.27
N LYS A 71 -3.14 3.10 0.23
CA LYS A 71 -3.48 3.38 1.63
C LYS A 71 -4.98 3.14 1.82
N LYS A 72 -5.34 2.03 2.48
CA LYS A 72 -6.71 1.81 2.94
C LYS A 72 -7.04 2.89 3.97
N LEU A 73 -8.06 3.69 3.70
CA LEU A 73 -8.62 4.60 4.71
C LEU A 73 -9.14 3.76 5.88
N ALA A 74 -8.73 4.08 7.11
CA ALA A 74 -9.24 3.42 8.29
C ALA A 74 -10.75 3.67 8.38
N ARG A 75 -11.55 2.60 8.35
CA ARG A 75 -12.99 2.65 8.49
C ARG A 75 -13.39 1.87 9.73
N ASP A 76 -14.11 2.52 10.63
CA ASP A 76 -14.69 1.87 11.80
C ASP A 76 -15.87 0.98 11.38
N GLU A 77 -16.05 -0.15 12.09
CA GLU A 77 -17.20 -1.04 11.92
C GLU A 77 -18.51 -0.34 12.29
N ASN A 78 -19.63 -0.78 11.71
CA ASN A 78 -20.93 -0.14 11.94
C ASN A 78 -21.34 -0.16 13.42
N ASP A 79 -21.01 -1.22 14.17
CA ASP A 79 -21.34 -1.37 15.59
C ASP A 79 -20.83 -0.22 16.46
N LYS A 80 -19.67 0.33 16.10
CA LYS A 80 -19.06 1.48 16.78
C LYS A 80 -19.89 2.76 16.62
N TYR A 81 -20.50 2.98 15.46
CA TYR A 81 -21.41 4.10 15.22
C TYR A 81 -22.75 3.89 15.93
N ILE A 82 -23.26 2.66 15.96
CA ILE A 82 -24.49 2.31 16.67
C ILE A 82 -24.31 2.56 18.18
N ALA A 83 -23.15 2.21 18.75
CA ALA A 83 -22.81 2.50 20.15
C ALA A 83 -22.76 4.00 20.46
N LEU A 84 -22.41 4.84 19.48
CA LEU A 84 -22.45 6.31 19.59
C LEU A 84 -23.90 6.85 19.57
N GLY A 85 -24.87 6.01 19.20
CA GLY A 85 -26.29 6.37 19.06
C GLY A 85 -26.67 6.82 17.65
N VAL A 86 -25.82 6.59 16.66
CA VAL A 86 -26.11 6.87 15.25
C VAL A 86 -27.03 5.77 14.70
N PRO A 87 -28.19 6.11 14.10
CA PRO A 87 -29.04 5.12 13.46
C PRO A 87 -28.33 4.42 12.30
N GLU A 88 -28.54 3.11 12.16
CA GLU A 88 -27.89 2.27 11.12
C GLU A 88 -28.04 2.84 9.70
N GLN A 89 -29.19 3.46 9.42
CA GLN A 89 -29.55 4.08 8.15
C GLN A 89 -28.65 5.27 7.78
N TRP A 90 -28.07 5.96 8.78
CA TRP A 90 -27.21 7.12 8.57
C TRP A 90 -25.72 6.77 8.50
N ILE A 91 -25.31 5.57 8.93
CA ILE A 91 -23.89 5.15 8.90
C ILE A 91 -23.30 5.18 7.49
N PRO A 92 -23.96 4.62 6.43
CA PRO A 92 -23.45 4.69 5.07
C PRO A 92 -23.36 6.13 4.53
N ILE A 93 -24.21 7.03 5.03
CA ILE A 93 -24.25 8.43 4.61
C ILE A 93 -23.11 9.22 5.26
N ILE A 94 -22.84 8.97 6.55
CA ILE A 94 -21.72 9.58 7.27
C ILE A 94 -20.38 9.14 6.66
N GLN A 95 -20.25 7.86 6.33
CA GLN A 95 -19.06 7.34 5.65
C GLN A 95 -18.93 7.92 4.22
N LYS A 96 -20.04 8.10 3.49
CA LYS A 96 -20.04 8.80 2.18
C LYS A 96 -19.73 10.30 2.29
N ALA A 97 -20.05 10.92 3.42
CA ALA A 97 -19.68 12.31 3.73
C ALA A 97 -18.18 12.46 4.06
N GLY A 98 -17.42 11.36 4.13
CA GLY A 98 -15.98 11.36 4.36
C GLY A 98 -15.56 11.13 5.81
N TYR A 99 -16.51 10.83 6.71
CA TYR A 99 -16.24 10.50 8.11
C TYR A 99 -16.25 8.98 8.30
N PHE A 100 -15.10 8.37 8.07
CA PHE A 100 -14.89 6.92 8.11
C PHE A 100 -14.59 6.38 9.52
N THR A 101 -14.31 7.23 10.51
CA THR A 101 -14.08 6.81 11.90
C THR A 101 -14.92 7.61 12.90
N ILE A 102 -15.13 7.06 14.11
CA ILE A 102 -15.81 7.77 15.20
C ILE A 102 -15.04 9.04 15.57
N GLU A 103 -13.71 8.99 15.61
CA GLU A 103 -12.91 10.18 15.94
C GLU A 103 -13.16 11.33 14.95
N GLN A 104 -13.34 11.01 13.67
CA GLN A 104 -13.68 12.01 12.67
C GLN A 104 -15.08 12.58 12.90
N VAL A 105 -16.05 11.76 13.32
CA VAL A 105 -17.40 12.22 13.69
C VAL A 105 -17.36 13.11 14.93
N LYS A 106 -16.64 12.72 15.99
CA LYS A 106 -16.50 13.53 17.22
C LYS A 106 -15.77 14.86 17.01
N LYS A 107 -14.85 14.92 16.03
CA LYS A 107 -14.13 16.15 15.66
C LYS A 107 -14.88 16.98 14.61
N ALA A 108 -15.98 16.47 14.05
CA ALA A 108 -16.74 17.17 13.03
C ALA A 108 -17.54 18.35 13.63
N ASN A 109 -17.78 19.39 12.86
CA ASN A 109 -18.71 20.44 13.28
C ASN A 109 -20.16 19.91 13.13
N PRO A 110 -20.98 19.91 14.19
CA PRO A 110 -22.33 19.35 14.15
C PRO A 110 -23.24 19.98 13.08
N ASN A 111 -23.12 21.29 12.86
CA ASN A 111 -23.94 22.00 11.86
C ASN A 111 -23.52 21.61 10.44
N LYS A 112 -22.21 21.45 10.21
CA LYS A 112 -21.66 21.04 8.91
C LYS A 112 -22.02 19.58 8.61
N LEU A 113 -21.85 18.69 9.59
CA LEU A 113 -22.21 17.28 9.47
C LEU A 113 -23.71 17.10 9.17
N HIS A 114 -24.58 17.84 9.88
CA HIS A 114 -26.02 17.83 9.64
C HIS A 114 -26.38 18.29 8.22
N GLN A 115 -25.80 19.40 7.75
CA GLN A 115 -26.02 19.92 6.40
C GLN A 115 -25.53 18.94 5.31
N GLU A 116 -24.36 18.35 5.49
CA GLU A 116 -23.78 17.36 4.56
C GLU A 116 -24.67 16.10 4.49
N MET A 117 -25.10 15.58 5.64
CA MET A 117 -26.00 14.42 5.71
C MET A 117 -27.37 14.70 5.04
N CYS A 118 -28.01 15.83 5.34
CA CYS A 118 -29.30 16.19 4.76
C CYS A 118 -29.19 16.49 3.25
N GLY A 119 -28.09 17.12 2.83
CA GLY A 119 -27.77 17.36 1.43
C GLY A 119 -27.59 16.05 0.66
N LEU A 120 -26.89 15.08 1.24
CA LEU A 120 -26.71 13.76 0.66
C LEU A 120 -28.03 12.97 0.61
N ASN A 121 -28.84 13.02 1.66
CA ASN A 121 -30.16 12.39 1.69
C ASN A 121 -31.05 12.88 0.52
N LYS A 122 -31.07 14.20 0.29
CA LYS A 122 -31.79 14.81 -0.84
C LYS A 122 -31.18 14.46 -2.20
N LYS A 123 -29.85 14.52 -2.32
CA LYS A 123 -29.12 14.23 -3.57
C LYS A 123 -29.34 12.80 -4.06
N TYR A 124 -29.35 11.84 -3.13
CA TYR A 124 -29.51 10.43 -3.44
C TYR A 124 -30.95 9.91 -3.32
N LYS A 125 -31.92 10.80 -3.03
CA LYS A 125 -33.36 10.46 -2.90
C LYS A 125 -33.60 9.27 -1.96
N LEU A 126 -32.94 9.27 -0.79
CA LEU A 126 -32.96 8.11 0.12
C LEU A 126 -34.24 8.03 0.98
N GLU A 127 -35.14 9.02 0.87
CA GLU A 127 -36.43 9.09 1.59
C GLU A 127 -36.32 8.93 3.12
N LEU A 128 -35.13 9.15 3.69
CA LEU A 128 -34.90 9.05 5.12
C LEU A 128 -35.45 10.28 5.83
N GLN A 129 -36.01 10.08 7.02
CA GLN A 129 -36.38 11.20 7.89
C GLN A 129 -35.12 11.92 8.36
N ASN A 130 -35.00 13.21 8.01
CA ASN A 130 -33.84 14.02 8.39
C ASN A 130 -33.71 14.09 9.93
N PRO A 131 -32.52 13.80 10.49
CA PRO A 131 -32.29 13.90 11.92
C PRO A 131 -32.37 15.36 12.36
N LYS A 132 -32.76 15.57 13.62
CA LYS A 132 -32.72 16.91 14.22
C LYS A 132 -31.27 17.31 14.50
N ILE A 133 -30.98 18.60 14.48
CA ILE A 133 -29.62 19.09 14.74
C ILE A 133 -29.11 18.75 16.15
N GLU A 134 -30.03 18.61 17.10
CA GLU A 134 -29.76 18.18 18.48
C GLU A 134 -29.28 16.73 18.55
N GLU A 135 -29.83 15.85 17.70
CA GLU A 135 -29.42 14.44 17.61
C GLU A 135 -28.01 14.32 17.02
N VAL A 136 -27.71 15.13 16.00
CA VAL A 136 -26.36 15.19 15.41
C VAL A 136 -25.34 15.76 16.39
N LYS A 137 -25.71 16.78 17.18
CA LYS A 137 -24.85 17.29 18.27
C LYS A 137 -24.55 16.21 19.31
N ALA A 138 -25.56 15.42 19.70
CA ALA A 138 -25.37 14.34 20.66
C ALA A 138 -24.42 13.24 20.16
N TRP A 139 -24.28 13.04 18.85
CA TRP A 139 -23.30 12.10 18.28
C TRP A 139 -21.87 12.65 18.27
N VAL A 140 -21.71 13.97 18.21
CA VAL A 140 -20.40 14.63 18.19
C VAL A 140 -19.85 14.86 19.61
N GLU A 141 -20.74 15.14 20.58
CA GLU A 141 -20.37 15.51 21.96
C GLU A 141 -20.15 14.31 22.91
N LYS A 142 -20.55 13.10 22.53
CA LYS A 142 -20.26 11.85 23.26
C LYS A 142 -18.88 11.31 22.93
#